data_AF-A0A1F3P5I6-F1
#
_entry.id   AF-A0A1F3P5I6-F1
#
_cell.length_a   1.000
_cell.length_b   1.000
_cell.length_c   1.000
_cell.angle_alpha   90.00
_cell.angle_beta   90.00
_cell.angle_gamma   90.00
#
_symmetry.space_group_name_H-M   'P 1'
#
loop_
_entity.id
_entity.type
_entity.pdbx_description
1 polymer ?
#
loop_
_entity_poly.entity_id
_entity_poly.type
_entity_poly.pdbx_seq_one_letter_code
_entity_poly.pdbx_strand_id
1 'polypeptide(L)'
;MFLYFQKIVVSSTTSLFSIKYFQMKKNNFHIALSITALITFSAISFEVSVAQVKDTLSKTNESNNLLEMGLEDLLDIKVITGEKGGFGKQLEELQFNTYLHGYAAGWFRSNDLNRRKKSKTYSLQYFNPILGVNVHDKVVAEVMLEYEHGGGEMGIRYGIIDYSPFKFVTLRIGKFLMPIGKFNEYYYPEYINLLNDRPISHWQIIPSVWSEIGAQLRGNFSLTKKVLVNYSLFVVNGLEQKDGKYGSDIRNMRDNFRDYNNDKKSFGGRIGILPVAIIETGVSYYYGTYSTDGKENLSLVCIDAECKTSKFTFRGEYVDAIEDTASGSINKNGFFIESAYRLNLYLEPVVRYDQANLPNVTGFDKIKNTETIQRMTTGLIIFPEPKKVSRFSFKINYSIVLNDGNGSSANEFILQCAIGF
;
A
#
# COMPACT_ATOMS: atom_id res chain seq x y z
N MET A 1 -1.53 22.25 57.23
CA MET A 1 -0.42 23.21 57.35
C MET A 1 0.75 22.65 56.55
N PHE A 2 1.14 23.40 55.52
CA PHE A 2 2.22 23.24 54.52
C PHE A 2 3.45 22.40 54.95
N LEU A 3 3.89 21.41 54.17
CA LEU A 3 4.86 21.46 53.03
C LEU A 3 6.25 22.00 53.43
N TYR A 4 7.31 21.19 53.26
CA TYR A 4 8.54 21.65 52.61
C TYR A 4 9.34 20.50 51.96
N PHE A 5 9.73 20.77 50.71
CA PHE A 5 10.51 19.96 49.78
C PHE A 5 11.99 19.86 50.17
N GLN A 6 12.65 18.74 49.86
CA GLN A 6 14.10 18.69 49.69
C GLN A 6 14.44 18.53 48.20
N LYS A 7 15.06 19.57 47.66
CA LYS A 7 15.55 19.70 46.28
C LYS A 7 16.94 19.05 46.22
N ILE A 8 17.12 17.97 45.47
CA ILE A 8 18.46 17.49 45.10
C ILE A 8 18.83 18.18 43.78
N VAL A 9 19.75 19.13 43.87
CA VAL A 9 20.40 19.77 42.72
C VAL A 9 21.59 18.88 42.33
N VAL A 10 21.59 18.30 41.13
CA VAL A 10 22.78 17.69 40.54
C VAL A 10 23.29 18.62 39.45
N SER A 11 24.47 19.20 39.69
CA SER A 11 25.19 20.07 38.77
C SER A 11 25.75 19.29 37.58
N SER A 12 25.57 19.79 36.36
CA SER A 12 26.21 19.27 35.15
C SER A 12 27.67 19.71 35.09
N THR A 13 28.61 18.81 35.37
CA THR A 13 30.03 18.98 35.04
C THR A 13 30.32 18.32 33.71
N THR A 14 30.63 19.14 32.70
CA THR A 14 31.22 18.76 31.43
C THR A 14 32.68 18.35 31.67
N SER A 15 33.02 17.07 31.47
CA SER A 15 34.41 16.62 31.41
C SER A 15 34.73 16.14 29.99
N LEU A 16 35.57 16.91 29.29
CA LEU A 16 36.28 16.47 28.09
C LEU A 16 37.14 15.24 28.41
N PHE A 17 36.98 14.15 27.67
CA PHE A 17 38.00 13.11 27.56
C PHE A 17 38.64 13.17 26.17
N SER A 18 39.94 13.49 26.14
CA SER A 18 40.81 13.45 24.98
C SER A 18 41.16 12.01 24.61
N ILE A 19 40.97 11.63 23.35
CA ILE A 19 41.47 10.36 22.79
C ILE A 19 42.94 10.54 22.39
N LYS A 20 43.83 9.71 22.94
CA LYS A 20 45.18 9.48 22.37
C LYS A 20 45.10 8.34 21.36
N TYR A 21 45.38 8.65 20.10
CA TYR A 21 45.58 7.67 19.04
C TYR A 21 46.88 6.88 19.26
N PHE A 22 46.82 5.55 19.09
CA PHE A 22 47.99 4.73 18.81
C PHE A 22 47.82 4.09 17.44
N GLN A 23 48.79 4.33 16.56
CA GLN A 23 48.76 4.03 15.14
C GLN A 23 49.63 2.81 14.87
N MET A 24 49.08 1.73 14.29
CA MET A 24 49.88 0.73 13.56
C MET A 24 49.13 0.27 12.29
N LYS A 25 49.80 0.48 11.14
CA LYS A 25 49.49 -0.02 9.78
C LYS A 25 49.50 -1.57 9.77
N LYS A 26 48.84 -2.34 8.89
CA LYS A 26 48.37 -2.13 7.50
C LYS A 26 47.46 -3.34 7.13
N ASN A 27 46.26 -3.10 6.61
CA ASN A 27 45.53 -3.88 5.57
C ASN A 27 43.99 -3.82 5.74
N ASN A 28 43.34 -3.67 4.59
CA ASN A 28 41.94 -3.91 4.25
C ASN A 28 40.85 -2.91 4.69
N PHE A 29 40.04 -2.56 3.68
CA PHE A 29 38.74 -1.88 3.67
C PHE A 29 37.99 -1.80 5.00
N HIS A 30 37.40 -0.64 5.32
CA HIS A 30 35.97 -0.51 5.62
C HIS A 30 35.52 0.96 5.58
N ILE A 31 34.37 1.18 4.94
CA ILE A 31 33.62 2.42 4.77
C ILE A 31 32.90 2.71 6.09
N ALA A 32 33.07 3.92 6.64
CA ALA A 32 32.23 4.46 7.71
C ALA A 32 31.57 5.75 7.21
N LEU A 33 30.26 5.68 6.97
CA LEU A 33 29.43 6.83 6.62
C LEU A 33 28.90 7.44 7.94
N SER A 34 29.38 8.63 8.29
CA SER A 34 28.87 9.42 9.41
C SER A 34 27.78 10.37 8.92
N ILE A 35 26.52 10.11 9.27
CA ILE A 35 25.42 11.08 9.16
C ILE A 35 25.08 11.56 10.56
N THR A 36 25.47 12.79 10.87
CA THR A 36 25.07 13.50 12.09
C THR A 36 23.83 14.33 11.76
N ALA A 37 22.64 13.86 12.13
CA ALA A 37 21.44 14.69 12.16
C ALA A 37 21.16 15.09 13.61
N LEU A 38 21.38 16.37 13.90
CA LEU A 38 21.11 17.02 15.17
C LEU A 38 19.57 17.13 15.35
N ILE A 39 19.00 16.39 16.30
CA ILE A 39 17.62 16.62 16.75
C ILE A 39 17.68 17.05 18.21
N THR A 40 17.45 18.34 18.45
CA THR A 40 17.24 18.91 19.78
C THR A 40 15.89 18.43 20.32
N PHE A 41 15.89 17.45 21.21
CA PHE A 41 14.72 17.13 22.04
C PHE A 41 14.71 18.02 23.27
N SER A 42 13.70 18.88 23.38
CA SER A 42 13.33 19.54 24.63
C SER A 42 12.98 18.48 25.67
N ALA A 43 13.56 18.61 26.88
CA ALA A 43 13.42 17.68 27.98
C ALA A 43 11.94 17.37 28.30
N ILE A 44 11.52 16.13 28.07
CA ILE A 44 10.30 15.55 28.63
C ILE A 44 10.73 14.83 29.91
N SER A 45 10.34 15.37 31.06
CA SER A 45 10.50 14.72 32.35
C SER A 45 9.54 13.52 32.43
N PHE A 46 10.08 12.30 32.39
CA PHE A 46 9.34 11.09 32.71
C PHE A 46 9.34 10.89 34.24
N GLU A 47 8.18 11.01 34.87
CA GLU A 47 7.96 10.44 36.20
C GLU A 47 7.67 8.95 36.03
N VAL A 48 8.68 8.11 36.30
CA VAL A 48 8.49 6.67 36.42
C VAL A 48 7.89 6.40 37.80
N SER A 49 6.72 5.75 37.85
CA SER A 49 6.11 5.40 39.13
C SER A 49 6.89 4.26 39.78
N VAL A 50 7.00 4.27 41.11
CA VAL A 50 7.66 3.22 41.91
C VAL A 50 7.07 1.83 41.64
N ALA A 51 5.81 1.75 41.17
CA ALA A 51 5.17 0.50 40.78
C ALA A 51 5.77 -0.10 39.49
N GLN A 52 6.08 0.73 38.49
CA GLN A 52 6.72 0.26 37.24
C GLN A 52 8.15 -0.24 37.45
N VAL A 53 8.88 0.38 38.39
CA VAL A 53 10.22 -0.07 38.78
C VAL A 53 10.14 -1.41 39.52
N LYS A 54 9.15 -1.60 40.40
CA LYS A 54 8.93 -2.88 41.09
C LYS A 54 8.52 -4.02 40.16
N ASP A 55 7.69 -3.75 39.16
CA ASP A 55 7.31 -4.74 38.13
C ASP A 55 8.48 -5.11 37.21
N THR A 56 9.38 -4.16 36.95
CA THR A 56 10.59 -4.44 36.16
C THR A 56 11.59 -5.25 36.99
N LEU A 57 11.74 -4.95 38.29
CA LEU A 57 12.60 -5.69 39.21
C LEU A 57 12.08 -7.10 39.52
N SER A 58 10.75 -7.32 39.62
CA SER A 58 10.18 -8.65 39.80
C SER A 58 10.41 -9.55 38.58
N LYS A 59 10.26 -9.00 37.36
CA LYS A 59 10.61 -9.69 36.10
C LYS A 59 12.11 -9.95 35.94
N THR A 60 12.96 -9.08 36.52
CA THR A 60 14.41 -9.29 36.57
C THR A 60 14.80 -10.40 37.57
N ASN A 61 14.06 -10.54 38.67
CA ASN A 61 14.25 -11.64 39.61
C ASN A 61 13.80 -13.01 39.05
N GLU A 62 12.75 -13.06 38.21
CA GLU A 62 12.40 -14.29 37.48
C GLU A 62 13.48 -14.69 36.46
N SER A 63 14.21 -13.72 35.87
CA SER A 63 15.32 -14.00 34.97
C SER A 63 16.62 -14.38 35.69
N ASN A 64 16.81 -13.95 36.94
CA ASN A 64 17.92 -14.40 37.78
C ASN A 64 17.76 -15.86 38.24
N ASN A 65 16.52 -16.36 38.41
CA ASN A 65 16.28 -17.79 38.72
C ASN A 65 16.69 -18.74 37.59
N LEU A 66 16.84 -18.27 36.35
CA LEU A 66 17.34 -19.08 35.23
C LEU A 66 18.86 -19.28 35.25
N LEU A 67 19.59 -18.44 35.99
CA LEU A 67 21.05 -18.52 36.11
C LEU A 67 21.51 -19.45 37.25
N GLU A 68 20.60 -19.89 38.12
CA GLU A 68 20.85 -20.82 39.23
C GLU A 68 20.39 -22.26 38.95
N MET A 69 19.97 -22.57 37.72
CA MET A 69 19.49 -23.91 37.36
C MET A 69 20.63 -24.93 37.33
N GLY A 70 20.45 -26.05 38.03
CA GLY A 70 21.36 -27.19 37.96
C GLY A 70 21.26 -27.91 36.60
N LEU A 71 22.29 -28.68 36.25
CA LEU A 71 22.30 -29.45 34.99
C LEU A 71 21.09 -30.40 34.89
N GLU A 72 20.57 -30.88 36.02
CA GLU A 72 19.38 -31.75 36.08
C GLU A 72 18.09 -30.98 35.80
N ASP A 73 17.96 -29.71 36.23
CA ASP A 73 16.81 -28.86 35.93
C ASP A 73 16.78 -28.45 34.44
N LEU A 74 17.95 -28.32 33.81
CA LEU A 74 18.11 -28.10 32.37
C LEU A 74 17.77 -29.36 31.54
N LEU A 75 17.96 -30.56 32.11
CA LEU A 75 17.61 -31.84 31.49
C LEU A 75 16.11 -32.16 31.63
N ASP A 76 15.47 -31.65 32.69
CA ASP A 76 14.01 -31.70 32.90
C ASP A 76 13.24 -30.59 32.16
N ILE A 77 13.94 -29.70 31.45
CA ILE A 77 13.32 -28.94 30.36
C ILE A 77 12.90 -29.97 29.33
N LYS A 78 11.64 -30.40 29.44
CA LYS A 78 10.92 -31.19 28.45
C LYS A 78 11.34 -30.66 27.09
N VAL A 79 12.07 -31.48 26.34
CA VAL A 79 12.24 -31.26 24.91
C VAL A 79 10.85 -31.49 24.33
N ILE A 80 10.05 -30.43 24.32
CA ILE A 80 8.67 -30.45 23.83
C ILE A 80 8.79 -30.65 22.32
N THR A 81 8.49 -31.87 21.90
CA THR A 81 8.45 -32.26 20.51
C THR A 81 7.38 -31.45 19.78
N GLY A 82 7.77 -30.60 18.84
CA GLY A 82 6.93 -30.08 17.76
C GLY A 82 5.91 -28.97 18.10
N GLU A 83 5.58 -28.72 19.36
CA GLU A 83 4.57 -27.71 19.73
C GLU A 83 5.21 -26.35 20.00
N LYS A 84 5.54 -25.62 18.92
CA LYS A 84 5.98 -24.20 18.91
C LYS A 84 7.28 -23.93 19.70
N GLY A 85 8.33 -23.49 18.99
CA GLY A 85 9.60 -23.09 19.62
C GLY A 85 9.43 -21.98 20.66
N GLY A 86 10.43 -21.77 21.53
CA GLY A 86 10.33 -20.86 22.69
C GLY A 86 9.84 -19.43 22.39
N PHE A 87 10.06 -18.93 21.17
CA PHE A 87 9.49 -17.67 20.68
C PHE A 87 7.94 -17.68 20.62
N GLY A 88 7.33 -18.78 20.20
CA GLY A 88 5.87 -18.91 20.08
C GLY A 88 5.17 -18.90 21.45
N LYS A 89 5.80 -19.44 22.49
CA LYS A 89 5.28 -19.44 23.86
C LYS A 89 5.24 -18.02 24.46
N GLN A 90 6.30 -17.23 24.25
CA GLN A 90 6.34 -15.83 24.69
C GLN A 90 5.28 -14.96 24.02
N LEU A 91 4.91 -15.26 22.76
CA LEU A 91 3.85 -14.54 22.07
C LEU A 91 2.44 -14.88 22.58
N GLU A 92 2.22 -16.10 23.09
CA GLU A 92 0.92 -16.50 23.67
C GLU A 92 0.62 -15.76 24.98
N GLU A 93 1.65 -15.48 25.78
CA GLU A 93 1.52 -14.73 27.03
C GLU A 93 1.09 -13.26 26.80
N LEU A 94 1.29 -12.72 25.59
CA LEU A 94 1.05 -11.31 25.26
C LEU A 94 -0.41 -10.98 24.85
N GLN A 95 -1.34 -11.96 24.90
CA GLN A 95 -2.79 -11.77 24.68
C GLN A 95 -3.14 -10.88 23.46
N PHE A 96 -2.53 -11.14 22.31
CA PHE A 96 -2.81 -10.36 21.11
C PHE A 96 -4.21 -10.58 20.56
N ASN A 97 -4.79 -9.53 19.96
CA ASN A 97 -6.05 -9.63 19.23
C ASN A 97 -5.77 -9.84 17.74
N THR A 98 -6.00 -11.07 17.24
CA THR A 98 -5.81 -11.45 15.84
C THR A 98 -7.12 -11.44 15.06
N TYR A 99 -7.06 -11.12 13.77
CA TYR A 99 -8.21 -11.22 12.88
C TYR A 99 -7.84 -11.81 11.52
N LEU A 100 -8.84 -12.40 10.87
CA LEU A 100 -8.78 -12.91 9.51
C LEU A 100 -9.97 -12.33 8.74
N HIS A 101 -9.68 -11.63 7.65
CA HIS A 101 -10.66 -11.17 6.68
C HIS A 101 -10.14 -11.47 5.26
N GLY A 102 -10.84 -11.02 4.22
CA GLY A 102 -10.31 -11.07 2.87
C GLY A 102 -11.36 -10.82 1.81
N TYR A 103 -10.99 -11.17 0.58
CA TYR A 103 -11.96 -11.21 -0.50
C TYR A 103 -11.62 -12.31 -1.51
N ALA A 104 -12.65 -12.78 -2.21
CA ALA A 104 -12.52 -13.71 -3.30
C ALA A 104 -13.35 -13.24 -4.49
N ALA A 105 -12.86 -13.53 -5.69
CA ALA A 105 -13.58 -13.26 -6.92
C ALA A 105 -13.32 -14.35 -7.97
N GLY A 106 -14.39 -14.85 -8.56
CA GLY A 106 -14.37 -15.72 -9.73
C GLY A 106 -14.98 -15.00 -10.93
N TRP A 107 -14.42 -15.20 -12.12
CA TRP A 107 -14.94 -14.62 -13.35
C TRP A 107 -15.07 -15.62 -14.49
N PHE A 108 -16.05 -15.37 -15.34
CA PHE A 108 -16.07 -15.84 -16.72
C PHE A 108 -15.81 -14.63 -17.61
N ARG A 109 -14.80 -14.73 -18.49
CA ARG A 109 -14.38 -13.65 -19.38
C ARG A 109 -14.41 -14.14 -20.82
N SER A 110 -15.10 -13.40 -21.67
CA SER A 110 -15.06 -13.54 -23.13
C SER A 110 -14.41 -12.29 -23.71
N ASN A 111 -13.19 -12.44 -24.22
CA ASN A 111 -12.34 -11.31 -24.58
C ASN A 111 -12.03 -11.25 -26.09
N ASP A 112 -12.18 -10.07 -26.68
CA ASP A 112 -11.64 -9.68 -28.00
C ASP A 112 -10.60 -8.54 -27.91
N LEU A 113 -10.45 -7.89 -26.74
CA LEU A 113 -9.61 -6.71 -26.48
C LEU A 113 -8.12 -6.92 -26.76
N ASN A 114 -7.60 -8.13 -26.56
CA ASN A 114 -6.16 -8.39 -26.71
C ASN A 114 -5.77 -8.91 -28.10
N ARG A 115 -6.71 -9.12 -29.04
CA ARG A 115 -6.53 -9.61 -30.43
C ARG A 115 -5.69 -10.90 -30.61
N ARG A 116 -5.09 -11.45 -29.56
CA ARG A 116 -4.37 -12.72 -29.51
C ARG A 116 -5.37 -13.82 -29.16
N LYS A 117 -6.22 -14.14 -30.15
CA LYS A 117 -7.25 -15.19 -30.13
C LYS A 117 -8.45 -14.89 -29.21
N LYS A 118 -9.66 -14.98 -29.75
CA LYS A 118 -10.90 -14.97 -28.96
C LYS A 118 -10.82 -16.08 -27.92
N SER A 119 -10.89 -15.72 -26.65
CA SER A 119 -10.85 -16.65 -25.54
C SER A 119 -12.11 -16.53 -24.69
N LYS A 120 -12.65 -17.67 -24.29
CA LYS A 120 -13.69 -17.78 -23.27
C LYS A 120 -13.12 -18.59 -22.12
N THR A 121 -12.97 -17.96 -20.96
CA THR A 121 -12.20 -18.54 -19.86
C THR A 121 -12.91 -18.32 -18.53
N TYR A 122 -12.97 -19.37 -17.73
CA TYR A 122 -13.28 -19.30 -16.30
C TYR A 122 -11.99 -19.17 -15.51
N SER A 123 -11.99 -18.37 -14.45
CA SER A 123 -10.83 -18.25 -13.57
C SER A 123 -11.27 -17.86 -12.16
N LEU A 124 -10.64 -18.47 -11.17
CA LEU A 124 -10.62 -17.91 -9.81
C LEU A 124 -9.64 -16.75 -9.85
N GLN A 125 -10.16 -15.54 -10.07
CA GLN A 125 -9.31 -14.39 -10.32
C GLN A 125 -8.54 -13.94 -9.08
N TYR A 126 -9.21 -13.94 -7.91
CA TYR A 126 -8.61 -13.59 -6.63
C TYR A 126 -9.11 -14.50 -5.53
N PHE A 127 -8.20 -14.91 -4.65
CA PHE A 127 -8.52 -15.41 -3.31
C PHE A 127 -7.49 -14.84 -2.34
N ASN A 128 -7.82 -13.70 -1.73
CA ASN A 128 -6.85 -12.87 -1.03
C ASN A 128 -7.19 -12.80 0.46
N PRO A 129 -6.66 -13.71 1.29
CA PRO A 129 -6.81 -13.63 2.74
C PRO A 129 -5.93 -12.51 3.32
N ILE A 130 -6.46 -11.85 4.35
CA ILE A 130 -5.83 -10.78 5.11
C ILE A 130 -5.73 -11.26 6.56
N LEU A 131 -4.50 -11.31 7.07
CA LEU A 131 -4.19 -11.71 8.43
C LEU A 131 -3.63 -10.50 9.15
N GLY A 132 -4.18 -10.18 10.32
CA GLY A 132 -3.69 -9.07 11.12
C GLY A 132 -3.68 -9.35 12.60
N VAL A 133 -2.84 -8.60 13.31
CA VAL A 133 -2.68 -8.66 14.75
C VAL A 133 -2.56 -7.25 15.33
N ASN A 134 -3.42 -6.96 16.31
CA ASN A 134 -3.29 -5.77 17.15
C ASN A 134 -2.33 -6.14 18.29
N VAL A 135 -1.07 -5.74 18.14
CA VAL A 135 0.00 -5.98 19.13
C VAL A 135 -0.21 -5.09 20.36
N HIS A 136 -0.74 -3.89 20.15
CA HIS A 136 -1.13 -2.89 21.16
C HIS A 136 -2.21 -1.98 20.55
N ASP A 137 -2.93 -1.18 21.34
CA ASP A 137 -3.88 -0.14 20.88
C ASP A 137 -3.34 0.85 19.84
N LYS A 138 -2.01 0.88 19.65
CA LYS A 138 -1.31 1.79 18.75
C LYS A 138 -0.45 1.06 17.73
N VAL A 139 -0.32 -0.28 17.80
CA VAL A 139 0.58 -1.06 16.96
C VAL A 139 -0.20 -2.19 16.31
N VAL A 140 -0.26 -2.16 14.97
CA VAL A 140 -0.92 -3.17 14.15
C VAL A 140 0.09 -3.75 13.18
N ALA A 141 0.12 -5.07 13.01
CA ALA A 141 0.79 -5.71 11.91
C ALA A 141 -0.24 -6.45 11.06
N GLU A 142 -0.17 -6.28 9.73
CA GLU A 142 -1.14 -6.87 8.80
C GLU A 142 -0.46 -7.30 7.50
N VAL A 143 -0.90 -8.43 6.95
CA VAL A 143 -0.46 -8.93 5.65
C VAL A 143 -1.66 -9.38 4.82
N MET A 144 -1.65 -9.03 3.55
CA MET A 144 -2.55 -9.60 2.54
C MET A 144 -1.76 -10.53 1.63
N LEU A 145 -2.15 -11.80 1.64
CA LEU A 145 -1.68 -12.76 0.64
C LEU A 145 -2.54 -12.62 -0.61
N GLU A 146 -1.91 -12.77 -1.75
CA GLU A 146 -2.58 -12.73 -3.04
C GLU A 146 -2.42 -14.06 -3.75
N TYR A 147 -3.55 -14.62 -4.17
CA TYR A 147 -3.62 -15.77 -5.05
C TYR A 147 -4.42 -15.34 -6.27
N GLU A 148 -3.75 -15.25 -7.42
CA GLU A 148 -4.40 -14.96 -8.70
C GLU A 148 -4.50 -16.22 -9.56
N HIS A 149 -5.46 -16.21 -10.49
CA HIS A 149 -5.58 -17.21 -11.56
C HIS A 149 -5.60 -18.67 -11.06
N GLY A 150 -6.36 -18.95 -10.00
CA GLY A 150 -6.47 -20.29 -9.42
C GLY A 150 -5.20 -20.77 -8.69
N GLY A 151 -4.37 -19.84 -8.22
CA GLY A 151 -3.11 -20.13 -7.52
C GLY A 151 -1.89 -20.23 -8.45
N GLY A 152 -2.04 -19.85 -9.73
CA GLY A 152 -0.91 -19.79 -10.67
C GLY A 152 0.08 -18.67 -10.33
N GLU A 153 -0.40 -17.61 -9.67
CA GLU A 153 0.43 -16.53 -9.16
C GLU A 153 0.15 -16.34 -7.67
N MET A 154 1.22 -16.36 -6.87
CA MET A 154 1.16 -16.17 -5.43
C MET A 154 2.11 -15.06 -5.02
N GLY A 155 1.64 -14.18 -4.14
CA GLY A 155 2.46 -13.09 -3.64
C GLY A 155 1.94 -12.48 -2.35
N ILE A 156 2.68 -11.50 -1.85
CA ILE A 156 2.22 -10.61 -0.79
C ILE A 156 1.76 -9.33 -1.47
N ARG A 157 0.48 -8.99 -1.37
CA ARG A 157 -0.04 -7.73 -1.93
C ARG A 157 0.42 -6.53 -1.11
N TYR A 158 0.30 -6.64 0.21
CA TYR A 158 0.92 -5.73 1.17
C TYR A 158 1.25 -6.48 2.46
N GLY A 159 2.21 -5.95 3.21
CA GLY A 159 2.64 -6.45 4.51
C GLY A 159 3.23 -5.29 5.30
N ILE A 160 2.53 -4.86 6.35
CA ILE A 160 2.76 -3.59 7.02
C ILE A 160 2.88 -3.74 8.53
N ILE A 161 3.58 -2.80 9.13
CA ILE A 161 3.50 -2.49 10.55
C ILE A 161 3.13 -1.02 10.68
N ASP A 162 2.02 -0.75 11.35
CA ASP A 162 1.50 0.58 11.64
C ASP A 162 1.69 0.92 13.12
N TYR A 163 2.34 2.04 13.40
CA TYR A 163 2.43 2.64 14.71
C TYR A 163 1.72 4.00 14.73
N SER A 164 0.68 4.13 15.56
CA SER A 164 -0.15 5.34 15.67
C SER A 164 0.06 6.03 17.01
N PRO A 165 1.12 6.84 17.19
CA PRO A 165 1.40 7.52 18.46
C PRO A 165 0.27 8.48 18.86
N PHE A 166 -0.40 9.08 17.86
CA PHE A 166 -1.50 10.03 17.99
C PHE A 166 -2.67 9.62 17.07
N LYS A 167 -3.89 10.11 17.34
CA LYS A 167 -5.09 9.77 16.56
C LYS A 167 -5.03 10.22 15.09
N PHE A 168 -4.23 11.24 14.78
CA PHE A 168 -4.13 11.84 13.45
C PHE A 168 -2.81 11.54 12.74
N VAL A 169 -1.97 10.66 13.32
CA VAL A 169 -0.66 10.28 12.77
C VAL A 169 -0.47 8.77 12.91
N THR A 170 -0.20 8.13 11.77
CA THR A 170 0.25 6.74 11.68
C THR A 170 1.57 6.70 10.90
N LEU A 171 2.57 6.08 11.50
CA LEU A 171 3.83 5.70 10.88
C LEU A 171 3.69 4.26 10.40
N ARG A 172 3.85 4.04 9.11
CA ARG A 172 3.76 2.74 8.45
C ARG A 172 5.12 2.36 7.91
N ILE A 173 5.52 1.10 8.10
CA ILE A 173 6.70 0.51 7.46
C ILE A 173 6.32 -0.83 6.82
N GLY A 174 6.94 -1.15 5.69
CA GLY A 174 6.75 -2.43 5.00
C GLY A 174 6.35 -2.26 3.54
N LYS A 175 5.70 -3.28 2.98
CA LYS A 175 5.12 -3.26 1.63
C LYS A 175 3.69 -2.73 1.71
N PHE A 176 3.37 -1.60 1.09
CA PHE A 176 2.03 -1.00 1.16
C PHE A 176 1.55 -0.52 -0.20
N LEU A 177 0.21 -0.46 -0.36
CA LEU A 177 -0.41 0.10 -1.56
C LEU A 177 -0.10 1.59 -1.68
N MET A 178 0.31 1.99 -2.86
CA MET A 178 0.70 3.38 -3.12
C MET A 178 -0.54 4.29 -3.11
N PRO A 179 -0.53 5.40 -2.34
CA PRO A 179 -1.64 6.33 -2.28
C PRO A 179 -1.61 7.29 -3.49
N ILE A 180 -1.59 6.73 -4.71
CA ILE A 180 -1.65 7.48 -5.96
C ILE A 180 -3.05 7.27 -6.56
N GLY A 181 -3.91 8.27 -6.38
CA GLY A 181 -5.35 8.17 -6.61
C GLY A 181 -6.05 7.29 -5.57
N LYS A 182 -7.38 7.22 -5.62
CA LYS A 182 -8.18 6.34 -4.76
C LYS A 182 -8.31 4.95 -5.34
N PHE A 183 -8.20 4.79 -6.66
CA PHE A 183 -8.41 3.50 -7.30
C PHE A 183 -7.39 2.46 -6.81
N ASN A 184 -6.11 2.83 -6.75
CA ASN A 184 -5.05 1.93 -6.35
C ASN A 184 -5.10 1.52 -4.86
N GLU A 185 -5.41 2.46 -3.96
CA GLU A 185 -5.44 2.18 -2.51
C GLU A 185 -6.78 1.59 -2.05
N TYR A 186 -7.92 2.02 -2.61
CA TYR A 186 -9.25 1.73 -2.08
C TYR A 186 -10.17 0.95 -3.02
N TYR A 187 -10.15 1.20 -4.33
CA TYR A 187 -11.18 0.65 -5.23
C TYR A 187 -10.77 -0.62 -5.97
N TYR A 188 -9.49 -0.97 -5.97
CA TYR A 188 -9.00 -2.16 -6.66
C TYR A 188 -9.62 -3.51 -6.22
N PRO A 189 -10.08 -3.72 -4.95
CA PRO A 189 -10.62 -5.02 -4.57
C PRO A 189 -11.91 -5.30 -5.31
N GLU A 190 -12.06 -6.52 -5.84
CA GLU A 190 -13.18 -6.85 -6.72
C GLU A 190 -14.54 -6.71 -6.05
N TYR A 191 -14.67 -6.90 -4.75
CA TYR A 191 -15.97 -6.70 -4.07
C TYR A 191 -16.34 -5.22 -3.84
N ILE A 192 -15.38 -4.29 -4.04
CA ILE A 192 -15.56 -2.84 -3.91
C ILE A 192 -15.64 -2.16 -5.29
N ASN A 193 -14.82 -2.61 -6.25
CA ASN A 193 -14.80 -2.03 -7.58
C ASN A 193 -16.19 -2.15 -8.23
N LEU A 194 -16.75 -1.08 -8.79
CA LEU A 194 -18.11 -1.13 -9.34
C LEU A 194 -18.16 -1.96 -10.64
N LEU A 195 -17.09 -1.90 -11.43
CA LEU A 195 -16.89 -2.74 -12.61
C LEU A 195 -15.79 -3.77 -12.33
N ASN A 196 -15.79 -4.89 -13.05
CA ASN A 196 -14.84 -6.00 -12.87
C ASN A 196 -13.49 -5.79 -13.59
N ASP A 197 -13.38 -4.74 -14.38
CA ASP A 197 -12.17 -4.36 -15.07
C ASP A 197 -11.64 -3.02 -14.55
N ARG A 198 -10.34 -2.81 -14.76
CA ARG A 198 -9.65 -1.60 -14.34
C ARG A 198 -9.78 -0.52 -15.42
N PRO A 199 -9.89 0.77 -15.06
CA PRO A 199 -9.82 1.86 -16.01
C PRO A 199 -8.53 1.81 -16.84
N ILE A 200 -8.56 2.23 -18.11
CA ILE A 200 -7.35 2.19 -18.98
C ILE A 200 -6.21 3.01 -18.37
N SER A 201 -6.49 4.16 -17.75
CA SER A 201 -5.47 5.00 -17.09
C SER A 201 -4.65 4.24 -16.04
N HIS A 202 -5.31 3.37 -15.27
CA HIS A 202 -4.72 2.51 -14.23
C HIS A 202 -4.16 1.19 -14.77
N TRP A 203 -4.29 0.95 -16.08
CA TRP A 203 -3.79 -0.23 -16.76
C TRP A 203 -2.63 0.09 -17.71
N GLN A 204 -2.55 1.32 -18.25
CA GLN A 204 -1.62 1.70 -19.31
C GLN A 204 -0.73 2.90 -18.97
N ILE A 205 -1.11 3.72 -17.99
CA ILE A 205 -0.37 4.95 -17.66
C ILE A 205 0.29 4.82 -16.31
N ILE A 206 -0.52 4.64 -15.26
CA ILE A 206 0.00 4.37 -13.92
C ILE A 206 -0.29 2.93 -13.51
N PRO A 207 0.56 2.31 -12.68
CA PRO A 207 0.30 0.97 -12.21
C PRO A 207 -0.92 0.93 -11.27
N SER A 208 -1.73 -0.10 -11.41
CA SER A 208 -2.78 -0.46 -10.46
C SER A 208 -2.45 -1.71 -9.69
N VAL A 209 -3.13 -1.89 -8.55
CA VAL A 209 -2.79 -2.93 -7.59
C VAL A 209 -1.29 -2.85 -7.27
N TRP A 210 -0.84 -1.63 -7.06
CA TRP A 210 0.56 -1.25 -6.98
C TRP A 210 0.95 -0.99 -5.55
N SER A 211 1.97 -1.72 -5.13
CA SER A 211 2.53 -1.69 -3.80
C SER A 211 4.04 -1.51 -3.89
N GLU A 212 4.59 -0.73 -2.98
CA GLU A 212 6.04 -0.53 -2.84
C GLU A 212 6.50 -0.86 -1.43
N ILE A 213 7.81 -1.10 -1.26
CA ILE A 213 8.44 -1.26 0.06
C ILE A 213 9.02 0.09 0.49
N GLY A 214 8.73 0.49 1.72
CA GLY A 214 9.33 1.68 2.31
C GLY A 214 8.69 2.10 3.62
N ALA A 215 8.62 3.41 3.83
CA ALA A 215 7.99 4.03 4.98
C ALA A 215 6.94 5.07 4.53
N GLN A 216 5.88 5.22 5.32
CA GLN A 216 4.80 6.17 5.07
C GLN A 216 4.35 6.84 6.37
N LEU A 217 4.18 8.16 6.31
CA LEU A 217 3.48 8.95 7.31
C LEU A 217 2.09 9.24 6.77
N ARG A 218 1.02 8.86 7.48
CA ARG A 218 -0.35 9.12 7.03
C ARG A 218 -1.25 9.51 8.19
N GLY A 219 -2.36 10.15 7.87
CA GLY A 219 -3.32 10.57 8.88
C GLY A 219 -4.53 11.28 8.32
N ASN A 220 -5.38 11.70 9.23
CA ASN A 220 -6.52 12.56 8.93
C ASN A 220 -6.82 13.46 10.12
N PHE A 221 -7.41 14.63 9.85
CA PHE A 221 -7.86 15.57 10.88
C PHE A 221 -9.06 16.37 10.39
N SER A 222 -9.85 16.88 11.32
CA SER A 222 -10.94 17.81 11.03
C SER A 222 -10.41 19.24 10.93
N LEU A 223 -10.51 19.86 9.76
CA LEU A 223 -10.20 21.28 9.59
C LEU A 223 -11.31 22.16 10.15
N THR A 224 -12.57 21.71 10.01
CA THR A 224 -13.75 22.28 10.67
C THR A 224 -14.67 21.14 11.13
N LYS A 225 -15.82 21.45 11.76
CA LYS A 225 -16.82 20.42 12.14
C LYS A 225 -17.37 19.60 10.95
N LYS A 226 -17.24 20.10 9.71
CA LYS A 226 -17.75 19.44 8.49
C LYS A 226 -16.66 19.04 7.50
N VAL A 227 -15.51 19.71 7.55
CA VAL A 227 -14.42 19.53 6.61
C VAL A 227 -13.37 18.61 7.21
N LEU A 228 -13.12 17.47 6.56
CA LEU A 228 -12.05 16.54 6.92
C LEU A 228 -10.93 16.64 5.89
N VAL A 229 -9.70 16.48 6.35
CA VAL A 229 -8.52 16.38 5.51
C VAL A 229 -7.83 15.05 5.81
N ASN A 230 -7.46 14.32 4.77
CA ASN A 230 -6.60 13.15 4.86
C ASN A 230 -5.28 13.43 4.12
N TYR A 231 -4.20 12.82 4.59
CA TYR A 231 -2.89 12.99 4.00
C TYR A 231 -2.05 11.73 4.12
N SER A 232 -1.15 11.56 3.17
CA SER A 232 -0.10 10.55 3.19
C SER A 232 1.16 11.11 2.55
N LEU A 233 2.31 10.77 3.11
CA LEU A 233 3.65 11.07 2.60
C LEU A 233 4.45 9.77 2.67
N PHE A 234 5.25 9.47 1.67
CA PHE A 234 6.00 8.23 1.62
C PHE A 234 7.40 8.43 1.04
N VAL A 235 8.28 7.50 1.41
CA VAL A 235 9.58 7.25 0.77
C VAL A 235 9.70 5.75 0.57
N VAL A 236 10.00 5.32 -0.64
CA VAL A 236 9.97 3.92 -1.08
C VAL A 236 11.14 3.62 -2.01
N ASN A 237 11.41 2.34 -2.27
CA ASN A 237 12.35 1.93 -3.32
C ASN A 237 11.91 2.52 -4.67
N GLY A 238 10.66 2.26 -5.07
CA GLY A 238 10.04 2.88 -6.24
C GLY A 238 10.19 2.05 -7.51
N LEU A 239 9.48 2.49 -8.55
CA LEU A 239 9.44 1.87 -9.87
C LEU A 239 10.82 1.87 -10.52
N GLU A 240 11.25 0.73 -11.07
CA GLU A 240 12.52 0.59 -11.80
C GLU A 240 12.32 -0.13 -13.15
N GLN A 241 12.98 0.36 -14.22
CA GLN A 241 13.03 -0.29 -15.52
C GLN A 241 13.61 -1.71 -15.43
N LYS A 242 13.09 -2.64 -16.24
CA LYS A 242 13.59 -4.02 -16.31
C LYS A 242 14.41 -4.34 -17.56
N ASP A 243 14.19 -3.60 -18.65
CA ASP A 243 14.78 -3.86 -19.96
C ASP A 243 15.57 -2.67 -20.53
N GLY A 244 15.76 -1.60 -19.72
CA GLY A 244 16.47 -0.38 -20.12
C GLY A 244 15.76 0.44 -21.20
N LYS A 245 14.48 0.16 -21.51
CA LYS A 245 13.72 0.87 -22.54
C LYS A 245 12.84 1.96 -21.96
N TYR A 246 12.91 3.12 -22.61
CA TYR A 246 12.01 4.26 -22.38
C TYR A 246 10.66 4.07 -23.08
N GLY A 247 9.61 4.65 -22.50
CA GLY A 247 8.25 4.56 -23.04
C GLY A 247 7.71 3.13 -23.00
N SER A 248 8.15 2.34 -22.02
CA SER A 248 7.61 1.02 -21.74
C SER A 248 6.38 1.11 -20.82
N ASP A 249 5.75 -0.04 -20.57
CA ASP A 249 4.64 -0.13 -19.63
C ASP A 249 5.15 0.10 -18.19
N ILE A 250 4.76 1.23 -17.60
CA ILE A 250 5.15 1.61 -16.23
C ILE A 250 4.68 0.54 -15.22
N ARG A 251 3.62 -0.21 -15.52
CA ARG A 251 3.17 -1.34 -14.68
C ARG A 251 4.24 -2.43 -14.53
N ASN A 252 5.09 -2.62 -15.55
CA ASN A 252 6.16 -3.62 -15.52
C ASN A 252 7.34 -3.18 -14.65
N MET A 253 7.43 -1.89 -14.29
CA MET A 253 8.47 -1.33 -13.43
C MET A 253 8.22 -1.59 -11.93
N ARG A 254 7.09 -2.21 -11.58
CA ARG A 254 6.78 -2.65 -10.21
C ARG A 254 7.71 -3.77 -9.75
N ASP A 255 7.60 -4.06 -8.45
CA ASP A 255 8.26 -5.18 -7.77
C ASP A 255 9.77 -4.99 -7.57
N ASN A 256 10.22 -3.72 -7.47
CA ASN A 256 11.55 -3.36 -7.01
C ASN A 256 11.65 -3.51 -5.46
N PHE A 257 11.65 -4.76 -4.99
CA PHE A 257 11.71 -5.04 -3.55
C PHE A 257 13.10 -4.84 -2.95
N ARG A 258 14.14 -4.82 -3.80
CA ARG A 258 15.53 -4.59 -3.44
C ARG A 258 16.19 -3.83 -4.58
N ASP A 259 16.80 -2.71 -4.25
CA ASP A 259 17.54 -1.90 -5.21
C ASP A 259 18.84 -2.61 -5.60
N TYR A 260 18.87 -3.16 -6.83
CA TYR A 260 20.05 -3.82 -7.38
C TYR A 260 20.83 -2.93 -8.35
N ASN A 261 20.15 -2.06 -9.11
CA ASN A 261 20.78 -1.25 -10.15
C ASN A 261 21.00 0.19 -9.67
N ASN A 262 19.95 0.85 -9.17
CA ASN A 262 20.03 2.19 -8.62
C ASN A 262 19.46 2.23 -7.19
N ASP A 263 20.13 2.89 -6.26
CA ASP A 263 19.73 2.97 -4.85
C ASP A 263 18.96 4.25 -4.48
N LYS A 264 18.59 5.06 -5.48
CA LYS A 264 17.81 6.27 -5.25
C LYS A 264 16.39 5.89 -4.90
N LYS A 265 15.82 6.63 -3.96
CA LYS A 265 14.47 6.39 -3.46
C LYS A 265 13.46 7.28 -4.16
N SER A 266 12.26 6.76 -4.30
CA SER A 266 11.11 7.54 -4.74
C SER A 266 10.34 8.08 -3.55
N PHE A 267 9.77 9.26 -3.71
CA PHE A 267 8.98 9.91 -2.67
C PHE A 267 7.72 10.52 -3.27
N GLY A 268 6.79 10.86 -2.39
CA GLY A 268 5.53 11.43 -2.83
C GLY A 268 4.51 11.42 -1.72
N GLY A 269 3.25 11.60 -2.11
CA GLY A 269 2.15 11.65 -1.17
C GLY A 269 0.83 11.97 -1.83
N ARG A 270 -0.21 11.99 -1.00
CA ARG A 270 -1.56 12.44 -1.38
C ARG A 270 -2.11 13.33 -0.30
N ILE A 271 -2.82 14.38 -0.71
CA ILE A 271 -3.70 15.16 0.15
C ILE A 271 -5.12 15.06 -0.38
N GLY A 272 -6.06 14.72 0.49
CA GLY A 272 -7.48 14.65 0.18
C GLY A 272 -8.28 15.56 1.12
N ILE A 273 -9.34 16.17 0.58
CA ILE A 273 -10.28 16.99 1.32
C ILE A 273 -11.70 16.47 1.14
N LEU A 274 -12.41 16.35 2.25
CA LEU A 274 -13.83 16.08 2.28
C LEU A 274 -14.54 17.33 2.78
N PRO A 275 -14.97 18.24 1.89
CA PRO A 275 -15.66 19.47 2.31
C PRO A 275 -17.00 19.16 3.00
N VAL A 276 -17.61 18.03 2.63
CA VAL A 276 -18.77 17.40 3.25
C VAL A 276 -18.60 15.88 3.17
N ALA A 277 -19.26 15.11 4.03
CA ALA A 277 -19.07 13.66 4.14
C ALA A 277 -19.35 12.86 2.84
N ILE A 278 -20.07 13.45 1.89
CA ILE A 278 -20.44 12.80 0.61
C ILE A 278 -19.50 13.13 -0.54
N ILE A 279 -18.58 14.09 -0.41
CA ILE A 279 -17.66 14.51 -1.47
C ILE A 279 -16.24 14.37 -0.94
N GLU A 280 -15.38 13.70 -1.70
CA GLU A 280 -13.93 13.73 -1.50
C GLU A 280 -13.24 14.16 -2.79
N THR A 281 -12.25 15.03 -2.70
CA THR A 281 -11.30 15.29 -3.79
C THR A 281 -9.88 15.15 -3.29
N GLY A 282 -8.97 14.75 -4.16
CA GLY A 282 -7.57 14.52 -3.79
C GLY A 282 -6.60 14.80 -4.93
N VAL A 283 -5.37 15.11 -4.54
CA VAL A 283 -4.23 15.21 -5.45
C VAL A 283 -3.10 14.37 -4.89
N SER A 284 -2.52 13.54 -5.75
CA SER A 284 -1.39 12.67 -5.44
C SER A 284 -0.21 12.98 -6.34
N TYR A 285 1.00 12.86 -5.80
CA TYR A 285 2.24 13.04 -6.52
C TYR A 285 3.22 11.91 -6.18
N TYR A 286 3.97 11.47 -7.18
CA TYR A 286 5.09 10.54 -7.06
C TYR A 286 6.25 11.07 -7.88
N TYR A 287 7.46 10.97 -7.34
CA TYR A 287 8.70 11.30 -8.03
C TYR A 287 9.80 10.32 -7.63
N GLY A 288 10.56 9.85 -8.62
CA GLY A 288 11.81 9.18 -8.34
C GLY A 288 12.53 8.67 -9.58
N THR A 289 13.76 8.24 -9.38
CA THR A 289 14.60 7.71 -10.45
C THR A 289 14.16 6.29 -10.78
N TYR A 290 13.81 6.07 -12.05
CA TYR A 290 13.29 4.77 -12.52
C TYR A 290 14.26 4.05 -13.46
N SER A 291 15.24 4.79 -14.01
CA SER A 291 16.26 4.23 -14.89
C SER A 291 17.28 3.40 -14.12
N THR A 292 17.71 2.30 -14.72
CA THR A 292 18.69 1.38 -14.10
C THR A 292 20.07 2.00 -13.95
N ASP A 293 20.43 2.99 -14.78
CA ASP A 293 21.69 3.74 -14.67
C ASP A 293 21.59 4.97 -13.73
N GLY A 294 20.42 5.18 -13.13
CA GLY A 294 20.18 6.20 -12.14
C GLY A 294 20.09 7.63 -12.70
N LYS A 295 19.88 7.84 -13.99
CA LYS A 295 19.89 9.18 -14.61
C LYS A 295 18.50 9.81 -14.77
N GLU A 296 17.55 9.01 -15.24
CA GLU A 296 16.22 9.47 -15.62
C GLU A 296 15.16 9.23 -14.55
N ASN A 297 14.25 10.20 -14.41
CA ASN A 297 13.21 10.22 -13.41
C ASN A 297 11.82 10.03 -14.01
N LEU A 298 10.91 9.59 -13.14
CA LEU A 298 9.50 9.43 -13.42
C LEU A 298 8.71 10.31 -12.45
N SER A 299 7.84 11.15 -12.99
CA SER A 299 6.87 11.95 -12.24
C SER A 299 5.46 11.46 -12.53
N LEU A 300 4.66 11.20 -11.50
CA LEU A 300 3.23 10.88 -11.65
C LEU A 300 2.40 11.89 -10.87
N VAL A 301 1.37 12.43 -11.49
CA VAL A 301 0.33 13.24 -10.86
C VAL A 301 -1.01 12.52 -11.03
N CYS A 302 -1.80 12.44 -9.97
CA CYS A 302 -3.16 11.94 -10.02
C CYS A 302 -4.11 12.91 -9.32
N ILE A 303 -5.19 13.30 -9.99
CA ILE A 303 -6.29 14.08 -9.41
C ILE A 303 -7.49 13.16 -9.32
N ASP A 304 -8.06 13.01 -8.13
CA ASP A 304 -9.22 12.14 -7.88
C ASP A 304 -10.40 12.93 -7.29
N ALA A 305 -11.60 12.49 -7.64
CA ALA A 305 -12.84 13.03 -7.09
C ALA A 305 -13.89 11.92 -6.93
N GLU A 306 -14.64 11.97 -5.84
CA GLU A 306 -15.77 11.10 -5.56
C GLU A 306 -16.92 11.91 -4.95
N CYS A 307 -18.14 11.66 -5.42
CA CYS A 307 -19.38 12.05 -4.76
C CYS A 307 -20.22 10.81 -4.54
N LYS A 308 -20.50 10.47 -3.29
CA LYS A 308 -21.24 9.26 -2.91
C LYS A 308 -22.37 9.57 -1.94
N THR A 309 -23.57 9.22 -2.36
CA THR A 309 -24.81 9.29 -1.56
C THR A 309 -25.35 7.88 -1.30
N SER A 310 -26.53 7.76 -0.70
CA SER A 310 -27.19 6.45 -0.53
C SER A 310 -27.65 5.81 -1.84
N LYS A 311 -27.83 6.60 -2.91
CA LYS A 311 -28.31 6.12 -4.21
C LYS A 311 -27.32 6.31 -5.35
N PHE A 312 -26.52 7.36 -5.33
CA PHE A 312 -25.63 7.70 -6.41
C PHE A 312 -24.17 7.57 -5.98
N THR A 313 -23.35 7.01 -6.86
CA THR A 313 -21.89 7.11 -6.79
C THR A 313 -21.40 7.73 -8.09
N PHE A 314 -20.65 8.82 -8.00
CA PHE A 314 -19.92 9.42 -9.10
C PHE A 314 -18.46 9.47 -8.69
N ARG A 315 -17.55 8.90 -9.49
CA ARG A 315 -16.12 8.95 -9.21
C ARG A 315 -15.31 9.07 -10.49
N GLY A 316 -14.14 9.66 -10.40
CA GLY A 316 -13.23 9.75 -11.52
C GLY A 316 -11.84 10.12 -11.08
N GLU A 317 -10.87 9.78 -11.94
CA GLU A 317 -9.48 10.13 -11.72
C GLU A 317 -8.84 10.52 -13.05
N TYR A 318 -8.04 11.59 -13.02
CA TYR A 318 -7.14 11.99 -14.09
C TYR A 318 -5.70 11.69 -13.67
N VAL A 319 -4.91 11.15 -14.57
CA VAL A 319 -3.50 10.79 -14.35
C VAL A 319 -2.64 11.43 -15.43
N ASP A 320 -1.47 11.89 -15.03
CA ASP A 320 -0.40 12.39 -15.90
C ASP A 320 0.92 11.76 -15.44
N ALA A 321 1.65 11.16 -16.37
CA ALA A 321 2.91 10.47 -16.14
C ALA A 321 3.96 11.03 -17.09
N ILE A 322 5.00 11.65 -16.53
CA ILE A 322 6.12 12.22 -17.27
C ILE A 322 7.34 11.33 -17.01
N GLU A 323 7.78 10.67 -18.07
CA GLU A 323 8.94 9.79 -18.08
C GLU A 323 10.11 10.53 -18.76
N ASP A 324 11.12 10.92 -17.98
CA ASP A 324 12.35 11.51 -18.51
C ASP A 324 13.12 10.46 -19.32
N THR A 325 13.80 10.90 -20.38
CA THR A 325 14.61 10.06 -21.26
C THR A 325 15.90 10.81 -21.61
N ALA A 326 16.89 10.10 -22.13
CA ALA A 326 18.16 10.70 -22.55
C ALA A 326 18.01 11.83 -23.60
N SER A 327 16.89 11.92 -24.32
CA SER A 327 16.66 12.88 -25.40
C SER A 327 15.43 13.78 -25.19
N GLY A 328 14.81 13.79 -24.00
CA GLY A 328 13.59 14.56 -23.74
C GLY A 328 12.67 13.84 -22.75
N SER A 329 11.36 14.00 -22.89
CA SER A 329 10.36 13.39 -22.00
C SER A 329 9.21 12.76 -22.77
N ILE A 330 8.66 11.67 -22.26
CA ILE A 330 7.43 11.04 -22.75
C ILE A 330 6.32 11.36 -21.73
N ASN A 331 5.27 12.05 -22.17
CA ASN A 331 4.09 12.30 -21.35
C ASN A 331 2.96 11.34 -21.76
N LYS A 332 2.46 10.56 -20.80
CA LYS A 332 1.26 9.73 -20.91
C LYS A 332 0.20 10.30 -19.97
N ASN A 333 -1.01 10.53 -20.45
CA ASN A 333 -2.09 11.06 -19.62
C ASN A 333 -3.45 10.46 -19.97
N GLY A 334 -4.38 10.47 -19.03
CA GLY A 334 -5.66 9.83 -19.23
C GLY A 334 -6.57 9.99 -18.05
N PHE A 335 -7.81 9.54 -18.20
CA PHE A 335 -8.79 9.65 -17.12
C PHE A 335 -9.84 8.56 -17.21
N PHE A 336 -10.60 8.43 -16.13
CA PHE A 336 -11.89 7.77 -16.17
C PHE A 336 -12.93 8.55 -15.38
N ILE A 337 -14.19 8.37 -15.77
CA ILE A 337 -15.36 8.81 -15.02
C ILE A 337 -16.32 7.63 -14.96
N GLU A 338 -16.79 7.32 -13.77
CA GLU A 338 -17.69 6.22 -13.48
C GLU A 338 -18.88 6.69 -12.65
N SER A 339 -20.06 6.23 -13.02
CA SER A 339 -21.32 6.56 -12.36
C SER A 339 -22.13 5.29 -12.10
N ALA A 340 -22.73 5.21 -10.91
CA ALA A 340 -23.61 4.13 -10.52
C ALA A 340 -24.87 4.66 -9.81
N TYR A 341 -25.98 3.95 -10.00
CA TYR A 341 -27.25 4.28 -9.38
C TYR A 341 -27.90 3.06 -8.72
N ARG A 342 -28.04 3.09 -7.40
CA ARG A 342 -28.73 2.07 -6.61
C ARG A 342 -30.23 2.17 -6.81
N LEU A 343 -30.76 1.44 -7.81
CA LEU A 343 -32.20 1.39 -8.11
C LEU A 343 -33.01 0.92 -6.91
N ASN A 344 -32.52 -0.13 -6.23
CA ASN A 344 -33.09 -0.69 -5.01
C ASN A 344 -32.01 -1.46 -4.22
N LEU A 345 -32.39 -2.17 -3.17
CA LEU A 345 -31.43 -2.93 -2.34
C LEU A 345 -30.69 -4.04 -3.09
N TYR A 346 -31.13 -4.46 -4.27
CA TYR A 346 -30.62 -5.63 -4.99
C TYR A 346 -29.90 -5.29 -6.29
N LEU A 347 -30.15 -4.13 -6.89
CA LEU A 347 -29.69 -3.80 -8.24
C LEU A 347 -29.04 -2.42 -8.33
N GLU A 348 -27.90 -2.37 -9.02
CA GLU A 348 -27.12 -1.16 -9.24
C GLU A 348 -26.48 -1.17 -10.64
N PRO A 349 -27.11 -0.51 -11.65
CA PRO A 349 -26.47 -0.22 -12.93
C PRO A 349 -25.27 0.72 -12.75
N VAL A 350 -24.27 0.51 -13.59
CA VAL A 350 -23.00 1.25 -13.61
C VAL A 350 -22.60 1.56 -15.05
N VAL A 351 -21.99 2.71 -15.28
CA VAL A 351 -21.35 3.07 -16.54
C VAL A 351 -20.01 3.74 -16.27
N ARG A 352 -19.00 3.41 -17.08
CA ARG A 352 -17.70 4.08 -17.10
C ARG A 352 -17.31 4.47 -18.50
N TYR A 353 -16.75 5.67 -18.62
CA TYR A 353 -15.98 6.10 -19.78
C TYR A 353 -14.53 6.29 -19.34
N ASP A 354 -13.58 5.76 -20.09
CA ASP A 354 -12.16 5.91 -19.82
C ASP A 354 -11.34 6.12 -21.10
N GLN A 355 -10.32 6.98 -20.99
CA GLN A 355 -9.43 7.37 -22.07
C GLN A 355 -7.97 7.33 -21.59
N ALA A 356 -7.06 6.92 -22.47
CA ALA A 356 -5.63 7.10 -22.29
C ALA A 356 -4.98 7.64 -23.56
N ASN A 357 -4.09 8.61 -23.38
CA ASN A 357 -3.21 9.17 -24.39
C ASN A 357 -1.79 8.65 -24.12
N LEU A 358 -1.23 7.97 -25.11
CA LEU A 358 0.05 7.26 -25.06
C LEU A 358 0.89 7.64 -26.30
N PRO A 359 1.37 8.88 -26.43
CA PRO A 359 2.26 9.25 -27.52
C PRO A 359 3.65 8.62 -27.32
N ASN A 360 4.31 8.25 -28.42
CA ASN A 360 5.73 7.83 -28.44
C ASN A 360 6.09 6.63 -27.54
N VAL A 361 5.13 5.77 -27.20
CA VAL A 361 5.38 4.51 -26.48
C VAL A 361 5.94 3.45 -27.42
N THR A 362 7.12 2.93 -27.10
CA THR A 362 7.83 1.94 -27.92
C THR A 362 7.84 0.54 -27.31
N GLY A 363 7.52 0.42 -26.01
CA GLY A 363 7.60 -0.84 -25.25
C GLY A 363 6.28 -1.60 -25.06
N PHE A 364 5.17 -1.14 -25.65
CA PHE A 364 3.91 -1.87 -25.61
C PHE A 364 3.84 -2.86 -26.78
N ASP A 365 4.08 -4.14 -26.51
CA ASP A 365 3.92 -5.25 -27.48
C ASP A 365 2.53 -5.37 -28.14
N LYS A 366 1.56 -4.56 -27.71
CA LYS A 366 0.13 -4.73 -27.99
C LYS A 366 -0.59 -3.49 -28.53
N ILE A 367 0.07 -2.32 -28.55
CA ILE A 367 -0.54 -1.06 -29.05
C ILE A 367 0.48 -0.42 -29.99
N LYS A 368 0.63 -1.02 -31.18
CA LYS A 368 1.75 -0.68 -32.05
C LYS A 368 1.63 0.66 -32.78
N ASN A 369 0.54 1.44 -32.67
CA ASN A 369 0.35 2.68 -33.46
C ASN A 369 -0.66 3.69 -32.88
N THR A 370 -1.04 3.59 -31.60
CA THR A 370 -2.22 4.30 -31.09
C THR A 370 -1.85 5.32 -30.04
N GLU A 371 -1.96 6.59 -30.39
CA GLU A 371 -1.77 7.69 -29.45
C GLU A 371 -2.92 7.83 -28.46
N THR A 372 -4.13 7.36 -28.79
CA THR A 372 -5.31 7.50 -27.92
C THR A 372 -6.21 6.25 -27.92
N ILE A 373 -6.53 5.74 -26.73
CA ILE A 373 -7.48 4.65 -26.52
C ILE A 373 -8.71 5.21 -25.78
N GLN A 374 -9.91 4.84 -26.23
CA GLN A 374 -11.18 5.22 -25.61
C GLN A 374 -12.06 4.00 -25.42
N ARG A 375 -12.69 3.88 -24.26
CA ARG A 375 -13.55 2.75 -23.92
C ARG A 375 -14.77 3.19 -23.14
N MET A 376 -15.90 2.57 -23.47
CA MET A 376 -17.12 2.65 -22.69
C MET A 376 -17.42 1.26 -22.10
N THR A 377 -17.72 1.22 -20.81
CA THR A 377 -18.12 0.00 -20.11
C THR A 377 -19.45 0.23 -19.43
N THR A 378 -20.40 -0.69 -19.63
CA THR A 378 -21.66 -0.73 -18.89
C THR A 378 -21.69 -1.98 -18.03
N GLY A 379 -22.32 -1.88 -16.87
CA GLY A 379 -22.42 -2.99 -15.93
C GLY A 379 -23.71 -2.98 -15.15
N LEU A 380 -24.05 -4.16 -14.62
CA LEU A 380 -25.12 -4.34 -13.65
C LEU A 380 -24.57 -5.14 -12.47
N ILE A 381 -24.67 -4.57 -11.27
CA ILE A 381 -24.35 -5.26 -10.02
C ILE A 381 -25.64 -5.76 -9.39
N ILE A 382 -25.63 -7.04 -9.01
CA ILE A 382 -26.73 -7.75 -8.35
C ILE A 382 -26.24 -8.16 -6.97
N PHE A 383 -26.99 -7.79 -5.93
CA PHE A 383 -26.72 -8.14 -4.54
C PHE A 383 -27.76 -9.16 -4.10
N PRO A 384 -27.44 -10.46 -4.02
CA PRO A 384 -28.44 -11.50 -3.75
C PRO A 384 -29.06 -11.40 -2.36
N GLU A 385 -28.21 -11.08 -1.37
CA GLU A 385 -28.57 -11.09 0.06
C GLU A 385 -28.05 -9.81 0.74
N PRO A 386 -28.47 -8.61 0.30
CA PRO A 386 -27.85 -7.33 0.68
C PRO A 386 -27.94 -7.02 2.17
N LYS A 387 -28.92 -7.63 2.88
CA LYS A 387 -29.11 -7.48 4.32
C LYS A 387 -28.31 -8.48 5.16
N LYS A 388 -27.92 -9.63 4.59
CA LYS A 388 -27.17 -10.69 5.29
C LYS A 388 -25.68 -10.65 4.95
N VAL A 389 -25.36 -10.44 3.68
CA VAL A 389 -24.00 -10.44 3.12
C VAL A 389 -23.83 -9.25 2.18
N SER A 390 -23.68 -8.05 2.75
CA SER A 390 -23.65 -6.79 1.99
C SER A 390 -22.46 -6.66 1.02
N ARG A 391 -21.41 -7.47 1.21
CA ARG A 391 -20.21 -7.52 0.37
C ARG A 391 -20.22 -8.66 -0.65
N PHE A 392 -21.36 -9.34 -0.83
CA PHE A 392 -21.53 -10.39 -1.84
C PHE A 392 -22.29 -9.86 -3.04
N SER A 393 -21.72 -10.03 -4.23
CA SER A 393 -22.33 -9.53 -5.47
C SER A 393 -22.03 -10.40 -6.68
N PHE A 394 -22.97 -10.40 -7.63
CA PHE A 394 -22.72 -10.78 -9.01
C PHE A 394 -22.62 -9.52 -9.87
N LYS A 395 -21.75 -9.53 -10.87
CA LYS A 395 -21.60 -8.44 -11.83
C LYS A 395 -21.62 -8.94 -13.25
N ILE A 396 -22.30 -8.20 -14.10
CA ILE A 396 -22.38 -8.44 -15.54
C ILE A 396 -21.87 -7.18 -16.20
N ASN A 397 -20.76 -7.27 -16.93
CA ASN A 397 -20.15 -6.12 -17.60
C ASN A 397 -19.99 -6.37 -19.10
N TYR A 398 -20.15 -5.29 -19.86
CA TYR A 398 -19.86 -5.23 -21.27
C TYR A 398 -19.05 -3.98 -21.60
N SER A 399 -17.90 -4.16 -22.23
CA SER A 399 -17.01 -3.07 -22.64
C SER A 399 -16.86 -3.03 -24.15
N ILE A 400 -16.84 -1.81 -24.70
CA ILE A 400 -16.59 -1.53 -26.11
C ILE A 400 -15.42 -0.56 -26.20
N VAL A 401 -14.39 -0.93 -26.96
CA VAL A 401 -13.31 -0.01 -27.31
C VAL A 401 -13.76 0.80 -28.53
N LEU A 402 -13.94 2.10 -28.29
CA LEU A 402 -14.44 3.07 -29.27
C LEU A 402 -13.35 3.50 -30.24
N ASN A 403 -12.13 3.65 -29.72
CA ASN A 403 -10.94 3.96 -30.49
C ASN A 403 -9.75 3.22 -29.89
N ASP A 404 -8.99 2.54 -30.73
CA ASP A 404 -7.70 1.95 -30.40
C ASP A 404 -6.66 2.16 -31.50
N GLY A 405 -6.81 3.19 -32.33
CA GLY A 405 -5.87 3.59 -33.39
C GLY A 405 -5.71 2.61 -34.55
N ASN A 406 -6.36 1.43 -34.51
CA ASN A 406 -6.28 0.41 -35.55
C ASN A 406 -7.65 0.09 -36.19
N GLY A 407 -8.65 0.95 -35.99
CA GLY A 407 -9.95 0.89 -36.68
C GLY A 407 -10.81 -0.34 -36.41
N SER A 408 -10.52 -1.15 -35.39
CA SER A 408 -11.32 -2.34 -35.05
C SER A 408 -11.93 -2.19 -33.66
N SER A 409 -13.26 -2.30 -33.56
CA SER A 409 -13.99 -2.30 -32.29
C SER A 409 -13.79 -3.64 -31.60
N ALA A 410 -12.99 -3.67 -30.54
CA ALA A 410 -12.85 -4.84 -29.68
C ALA A 410 -13.82 -4.75 -28.50
N ASN A 411 -14.48 -5.87 -28.20
CA ASN A 411 -15.47 -5.94 -27.14
C ASN A 411 -15.06 -6.95 -26.07
N GLU A 412 -15.57 -6.76 -24.87
CA GLU A 412 -15.37 -7.66 -23.74
C GLU A 412 -16.67 -7.88 -22.99
N PHE A 413 -16.87 -9.12 -22.58
CA PHE A 413 -17.95 -9.50 -21.69
C PHE A 413 -17.38 -10.23 -20.48
N ILE A 414 -17.75 -9.79 -19.27
CA ILE A 414 -17.32 -10.40 -18.02
C ILE A 414 -18.52 -10.64 -17.12
N LEU A 415 -18.64 -11.88 -16.64
CA LEU A 415 -19.44 -12.24 -15.47
C LEU A 415 -18.50 -12.41 -14.28
N GLN A 416 -18.85 -11.82 -13.14
CA GLN A 416 -18.06 -11.95 -11.91
C GLN A 416 -18.97 -12.29 -10.73
N CYS A 417 -18.46 -13.15 -9.84
CA CYS A 417 -18.95 -13.35 -8.49
C CYS A 417 -17.86 -12.85 -7.54
N ALA A 418 -18.18 -11.92 -6.65
CA ALA A 418 -17.22 -11.34 -5.71
C ALA A 418 -17.79 -11.28 -4.30
N ILE A 419 -16.95 -11.58 -3.31
CA ILE A 419 -17.30 -11.54 -1.89
C ILE A 419 -16.14 -10.99 -1.07
N GLY A 420 -16.43 -10.07 -0.16
CA GLY A 420 -15.57 -9.77 0.99
C GLY A 420 -16.04 -10.57 2.21
N PHE A 421 -15.11 -11.12 2.99
CA PHE A 421 -15.38 -11.97 4.15
C PHE A 421 -14.57 -11.58 5.37
#